data_AF-A0A7J9ZIA3-F1
#
_entry.id   AF-A0A7J9ZIA3-F1
#
_cell.length_a   1.000
_cell.length_b   1.000
_cell.length_c   1.000
_cell.angle_alpha   90.00
_cell.angle_beta   90.00
_cell.angle_gamma   90.00
#
_symmetry.space_group_name_H-M   'P 1'
#
loop_
_entity.id
_entity.type
_entity.pdbx_description
1 polymer ?
#
loop_
_entity_poly.entity_id
_entity_poly.type
_entity_poly.pdbx_seq_one_letter_code
_entity_poly.pdbx_strand_id
1 'polypeptide(L)' 'MEVTTDAVQLLGGYGYVKDYPVERMMRDAKITQIYEGTNQIQRMVIARQLLK' A
#
# COMPACT_ATOMS: atom_id res chain seq x y z
N MET A 1 -0.07 0.42 2.42
CA MET A 1 0.94 1.39 1.94
C MET A 1 1.51 2.19 3.09
N GLU A 2 0.69 2.85 3.92
CA GLU A 2 1.14 3.60 5.12
C GLU A 2 2.13 2.81 5.99
N VAL A 3 1.71 1.68 6.55
CA VAL A 3 2.55 0.84 7.45
C VAL A 3 3.91 0.47 6.83
N THR A 4 3.92 0.07 5.56
CA THR A 4 5.17 -0.33 4.88
C THR A 4 6.08 0.85 4.57
N THR A 5 5.52 2.03 4.31
CA THR A 5 6.30 3.26 4.14
C THR A 5 6.93 3.68 5.47
N ASP A 6 6.15 3.67 6.55
CA ASP A 6 6.63 4.03 7.89
C ASP A 6 7.68 3.04 8.38
N ALA A 7 7.53 1.76 8.07
CA ALA A 7 8.51 0.74 8.39
C ALA A 7 9.87 0.99 7.69
N VAL A 8 9.88 1.35 6.40
CA VAL A 8 11.11 1.77 5.70
C VAL A 8 11.72 2.98 6.40
N GLN A 9 10.91 3.99 6.72
CA GLN A 9 11.37 5.21 7.39
C GLN A 9 11.98 4.93 8.77
N LEU A 10 11.37 4.04 9.56
CA LEU A 10 11.84 3.64 10.89
C LEU A 10 13.21 2.96 10.84
N LEU A 11 13.45 2.11 9.82
CA LEU A 11 14.73 1.42 9.63
C LEU A 11 15.80 2.32 8.98
N GLY A 12 15.45 3.53 8.55
CA GLY A 12 16.37 4.48 7.91
C GLY A 12 17.05 3.89 6.68
N GLY A 13 18.36 4.10 6.54
CA GLY A 13 19.14 3.59 5.40
C GLY A 13 19.09 2.05 5.26
N TYR A 14 19.02 1.33 6.38
CA TYR A 14 18.88 -0.13 6.35
C TYR A 14 17.53 -0.59 5.80
N GLY A 15 16.49 0.23 5.97
CA GLY A 15 15.16 -0.03 5.39
C GLY A 15 15.07 0.18 3.89
N TYR A 16 16.05 0.86 3.28
CA TYR A 16 16.08 1.19 1.85
C TYR A 16 16.94 0.23 1.02
N VAL A 17 17.90 -0.47 1.64
CA VAL A 17 18.73 -1.47 0.97
C VAL A 17 18.02 -2.83 0.87
N LYS A 18 18.37 -3.60 -0.15
CA LYS A 18 17.74 -4.90 -0.45
C LYS A 18 18.14 -6.02 0.51
N ASP A 19 19.12 -5.78 1.38
CA ASP A 19 19.55 -6.73 2.41
C ASP A 19 18.45 -6.96 3.46
N TYR A 20 17.56 -5.98 3.65
CA TYR A 20 16.41 -6.08 4.55
C TYR A 20 15.10 -6.16 3.75
N PRO A 21 14.12 -6.98 4.18
CA PRO A 21 12.94 -7.29 3.38
C PRO A 21 11.93 -6.14 3.27
N VAL A 22 12.06 -5.08 4.08
CA VAL A 22 11.03 -4.05 4.25
C VAL A 22 10.81 -3.21 2.99
N GLU A 23 11.87 -2.94 2.20
CA GLU A 23 11.75 -2.23 0.91
C GLU A 23 10.89 -3.02 -0.08
N ARG A 24 11.06 -4.35 -0.10
CA ARG A 24 10.28 -5.25 -0.95
C ARG A 24 8.81 -5.23 -0.54
N MET A 25 8.54 -5.32 0.75
CA MET A 25 7.17 -5.22 1.28
C MET A 25 6.51 -3.89 0.91
N MET A 26 7.26 -2.78 0.93
CA MET A 26 6.77 -1.48 0.48
C MET A 26 6.41 -1.46 -1.01
N ARG A 27 7.26 -2.04 -1.87
CA ARG A 27 6.94 -2.16 -3.31
C ARG A 27 5.73 -3.04 -3.56
N ASP A 28 5.65 -4.19 -2.90
CA ASP A 28 4.56 -5.15 -3.05
C ASP A 28 3.24 -4.56 -2.52
N ALA A 29 3.26 -3.74 -1.46
CA ALA A 29 2.07 -3.08 -0.94
C ALA A 29 1.43 -2.07 -1.92
N LYS A 30 2.15 -1.63 -2.97
CA LYS A 30 1.59 -0.64 -3.92
C LYS A 30 0.57 -1.26 -4.86
N ILE A 31 0.78 -2.49 -5.32
CA ILE A 31 -0.14 -3.14 -6.27
C ILE A 31 -1.53 -3.35 -5.65
N THR A 32 -1.60 -3.49 -4.33
CA THR A 32 -2.86 -3.72 -3.61
C THR A 32 -3.87 -2.58 -3.74
N GLN A 33 -3.43 -1.39 -4.17
CA GLN A 33 -4.30 -0.23 -4.39
C GLN A 33 -4.81 -0.12 -5.84
N ILE A 34 -4.33 -0.99 -6.74
CA ILE A 34 -4.51 -0.87 -8.20
C ILE A 34 -5.21 -2.10 -8.77
N TYR A 35 -4.71 -3.31 -8.47
CA TYR A 35 -5.27 -4.55 -9.01
C TYR A 35 -6.62 -4.91 -8.38
N GLU A 36 -7.39 -5.79 -9.04
CA GLU A 36 -8.73 -6.22 -8.60
C GLU A 36 -9.70 -5.06 -8.30
N GLY A 37 -9.52 -3.95 -9.01
CA GLY A 37 -10.27 -2.71 -8.83
C GLY A 37 -9.51 -1.71 -7.95
N THR A 38 -9.18 -0.56 -8.54
CA THR A 38 -8.48 0.51 -7.83
C THR A 38 -9.29 1.00 -6.62
N ASN A 39 -8.62 1.64 -5.66
CA ASN A 39 -9.28 2.24 -4.50
C ASN A 39 -10.45 3.18 -4.87
N GLN A 40 -10.38 3.84 -6.02
CA GLN A 40 -11.43 4.72 -6.55
C GLN A 40 -12.66 3.91 -6.96
N ILE A 41 -12.47 2.75 -7.60
CA ILE A 41 -13.57 1.83 -7.93
C ILE A 41 -14.22 1.30 -6.65
N GLN A 42 -13.42 0.87 -5.67
CA GLN A 42 -13.94 0.36 -4.40
C GLN A 42 -14.77 1.44 -3.66
N ARG A 43 -14.27 2.68 -3.58
CA ARG A 43 -15.02 3.81 -3.01
C ARG A 43 -16.33 4.09 -3.74
N MET A 44 -16.32 4.02 -5.08
CA MET A 44 -17.53 4.22 -5.88
C MET A 44 -18.58 3.13 -5.62
N VAL A 45 -18.16 1.86 -5.51
CA VAL A 45 -19.06 0.74 -5.19
C VAL A 45 -19.68 0.91 -3.79
N ILE A 46 -18.86 1.24 -2.79
CA ILE A 46 -19.34 1.52 -1.42
C ILE A 46 -20.32 2.69 -1.41
N ALA A 47 -19.99 3.81 -2.09
CA ALA A 47 -20.87 4.98 -2.16
C ALA A 47 -22.23 4.65 -2.79
N ARG A 48 -22.27 3.83 -3.85
CA ARG A 48 -23.52 3.38 -4.48
C ARG A 48 -24.37 2.50 -3.57
N GLN A 49 -23.76 1.75 -2.66
CA GLN A 49 -24.48 0.94 -1.67
C GLN A 49 -24.99 1.78 -0.50
N LEU A 50 -24.24 2.81 -0.08
CA LEU A 50 -24.64 3.70 1.00
C LEU A 50 -25.73 4.71 0.62
N LEU A 51 -25.79 5.13 -0.65
CA LEU A 51 -26.75 6.11 -1.17
C LEU A 51 -28.02 5.49 -1.77
N LYS A 52 -28.22 4.17 -1.58
CA LYS A 52 -29.46 3.46 -1.89
C LYS A 52 -30.39 3.48 -0.68
#